data_AF-A0A3M2MAC5-F1
#
_entry.id   AF-A0A3M2MAC5-F1
#
_cell.length_a   1.000
_cell.length_b   1.000
_cell.length_c   1.000
_cell.angle_alpha   90.00
_cell.angle_beta   90.00
_cell.angle_gamma   90.00
#
_symmetry.space_group_name_H-M   'P 1'
#
loop_
_entity.id
_entity.type
_entity.pdbx_description
1 polymer ?
#
loop_
_entity_poly.entity_id
_entity_poly.type
_entity_poly.pdbx_seq_one_letter_code
_entity_poly.pdbx_strand_id
1 'polypeptide(L)'
;MERAHRRAAERIRRAADRFDESERRLADSVPTYTVDRKGNVRRLMPDGSSRPVDQSDPASVRKLVDQDGRVPVKKKNDQYNLSNTNRPRRRVSSDRVAWDRGALQWATQRARLAANDRGGSNYAAYRYEGDDGDFILVGRSHSRGGHSEQNAGIPFDAARNRLDGWVTGLHSEREPCHGPGMRKCDEWVGTFVQGEDEELPTTHSTPYGDTRERRRQDNAVHRRYRDWLFGP
;
A
#
# COMPACT_ATOMS: atom_id res chain seq x y z
N MET A 1 1.73 -17.80 20.02
CA MET A 1 1.98 -16.60 19.18
C MET A 1 3.47 -16.32 18.97
N GLU A 2 4.31 -16.48 19.99
CA GLU A 2 5.75 -16.19 19.93
C GLU A 2 6.52 -16.91 18.79
N ARG A 3 6.25 -18.19 18.55
CA ARG A 3 6.87 -18.96 17.45
C ARG A 3 6.50 -18.42 16.06
N ALA A 4 5.32 -17.82 15.90
CA ALA A 4 4.88 -17.23 14.64
C ALA A 4 5.59 -15.90 14.37
N HIS A 5 5.75 -15.06 15.40
CA HIS A 5 6.52 -13.81 15.31
C HIS A 5 7.99 -14.08 14.98
N ARG A 6 8.63 -15.02 15.68
CA ARG A 6 10.04 -15.40 15.38
C ARG A 6 10.23 -15.83 13.93
N ARG A 7 9.30 -16.62 13.38
CA ARG A 7 9.31 -17.02 11.96
C ARG A 7 9.08 -15.84 11.01
N ALA A 8 8.21 -14.89 11.34
CA ALA A 8 8.01 -13.69 10.53
C ALA A 8 9.27 -12.81 10.53
N ALA A 9 9.84 -12.55 11.70
CA ALA A 9 11.07 -11.78 11.85
C ALA A 9 12.24 -12.41 11.09
N GLU A 10 12.38 -13.74 11.10
CA GLU A 10 13.39 -14.44 10.31
C GLU A 10 13.17 -14.26 8.81
N ARG A 11 11.95 -14.40 8.30
CA ARG A 11 11.65 -14.19 6.87
C ARG A 11 11.90 -12.74 6.45
N ILE A 12 11.50 -11.78 7.28
CA ILE A 12 11.73 -10.36 7.01
C ILE A 12 13.22 -10.08 6.97
N ARG A 13 14.00 -10.58 7.94
CA ARG A 13 15.46 -10.46 7.91
C ARG A 13 16.06 -11.05 6.63
N ARG A 14 15.73 -12.30 6.29
CA ARG A 14 16.22 -12.95 5.05
C ARG A 14 15.83 -12.19 3.78
N ALA A 15 14.64 -11.61 3.73
CA ALA A 15 14.22 -10.78 2.60
C ALA A 15 14.98 -9.46 2.56
N ALA A 16 15.21 -8.85 3.73
CA ALA A 16 15.95 -7.61 3.88
C ALA A 16 17.41 -7.75 3.46
N ASP A 17 18.02 -8.93 3.64
CA ASP A 17 19.40 -9.21 3.18
C ASP A 17 19.56 -9.17 1.65
N ARG A 18 18.45 -9.10 0.90
CA ARG A 18 18.46 -8.90 -0.56
C ARG A 18 18.48 -7.42 -0.97
N PHE A 19 18.21 -6.52 -0.03
CA PHE A 19 18.28 -5.07 -0.23
C PHE A 19 19.65 -4.56 0.18
N ASP A 20 20.10 -3.47 -0.44
CA ASP A 20 21.24 -2.73 0.06
C ASP A 20 20.96 -2.23 1.50
N GLU A 21 21.96 -2.24 2.37
CA GLU A 21 21.77 -1.84 3.76
C GLU A 21 21.30 -0.39 3.89
N SER A 22 21.78 0.51 3.03
CA SER A 22 21.36 1.91 3.03
C SER A 22 19.90 2.05 2.63
N GLU A 23 19.46 1.33 1.59
CA GLU A 23 18.05 1.26 1.16
C GLU A 23 17.15 0.74 2.29
N ARG A 24 17.60 -0.32 3.00
CA ARG A 24 16.88 -0.86 4.15
C ARG A 24 16.76 0.15 5.28
N ARG A 25 17.85 0.81 5.65
CA ARG A 25 17.85 1.82 6.73
C ARG A 25 16.95 3.00 6.40
N LEU A 26 16.95 3.45 5.14
CA LEU A 26 16.04 4.48 4.65
C LEU A 26 14.57 4.02 4.70
N ALA A 27 14.31 2.76 4.36
CA ALA A 27 12.95 2.22 4.42
C ALA A 27 12.45 1.98 5.87
N ASP A 28 13.36 1.79 6.82
CA ASP A 28 13.06 1.60 8.24
C ASP A 28 13.07 2.92 9.05
N SER A 29 13.60 4.02 8.50
CA SER A 29 13.58 5.33 9.16
C SER A 29 12.17 5.94 9.20
N VAL A 30 11.30 5.52 8.29
CA VAL A 30 9.92 5.97 8.20
C VAL A 30 8.98 4.96 8.85
N PRO A 31 8.18 5.37 9.86
CA PRO A 31 7.15 4.52 10.44
C PRO A 31 6.18 3.99 9.37
N THR A 32 6.06 2.66 9.31
CA THR A 32 5.11 2.00 8.40
C THR A 32 3.88 1.52 9.18
N TYR A 33 2.72 1.74 8.59
CA TYR A 33 1.43 1.33 9.11
C TYR A 33 0.72 0.44 8.09
N THR A 34 -0.17 -0.40 8.58
CA THR A 34 -1.06 -1.23 7.75
C THR A 34 -2.50 -0.89 8.06
N VAL A 35 -3.35 -0.90 7.04
CA VAL A 35 -4.81 -0.78 7.19
C VAL A 35 -5.49 -2.07 6.74
N ASP A 36 -6.41 -2.57 7.58
CA ASP A 36 -7.20 -3.76 7.27
C ASP A 36 -8.59 -3.42 6.68
N ARG A 37 -9.32 -4.44 6.21
CA ARG A 37 -10.68 -4.28 5.64
C ARG A 37 -11.73 -3.72 6.60
N LYS A 38 -11.44 -3.67 7.90
CA LYS A 38 -12.32 -3.12 8.93
C LYS A 38 -11.92 -1.70 9.31
N GLY A 39 -10.88 -1.14 8.69
CA GLY A 39 -10.38 0.19 8.98
C GLY A 39 -9.45 0.25 10.19
N ASN A 40 -8.98 -0.89 10.71
CA ASN A 40 -8.01 -0.86 11.80
C ASN A 40 -6.64 -0.49 11.22
N VAL A 41 -6.00 0.52 11.81
CA VAL A 41 -4.63 0.91 11.49
C VAL A 41 -3.69 0.36 12.56
N ARG A 42 -2.59 -0.27 12.12
CA ARG A 42 -1.58 -0.84 13.01
C ARG A 42 -0.19 -0.45 12.54
N ARG A 43 0.66 -0.01 13.47
CA ARG A 43 2.09 0.18 13.23
C ARG A 43 2.73 -1.17 12.98
N LEU A 44 3.43 -1.29 11.86
CA LEU A 44 4.20 -2.46 11.47
C LEU A 44 5.66 -2.23 11.86
N MET A 45 6.17 -3.07 12.75
CA MET A 45 7.55 -3.00 13.24
C MET A 45 8.51 -3.70 12.27
N PRO A 46 9.81 -3.39 12.30
CA PRO A 46 10.80 -4.04 11.43
C PRO A 46 10.87 -5.57 11.57
N ASP A 47 10.51 -6.12 12.72
CA ASP A 47 10.47 -7.57 12.96
C ASP A 47 9.17 -8.24 12.46
N GLY A 48 8.24 -7.46 11.88
CA GLY A 48 6.94 -7.92 11.42
C GLY A 48 5.87 -8.02 12.50
N SER A 49 6.19 -7.72 13.76
CA SER A 49 5.17 -7.52 14.78
C SER A 49 4.37 -6.24 14.48
N SER A 50 3.19 -6.12 15.09
CA SER A 50 2.39 -4.91 14.96
C SER A 50 1.64 -4.55 16.22
N ARG A 51 1.47 -3.25 16.45
CA ARG A 51 0.64 -2.70 17.52
C ARG A 51 -0.41 -1.72 16.96
N PRO A 52 -1.54 -1.50 17.66
CA PRO A 52 -2.45 -0.41 17.32
C PRO A 52 -1.71 0.93 17.30
N VAL A 53 -2.26 1.90 16.55
CA VAL A 53 -1.82 3.30 16.64
C VAL A 53 -2.07 3.80 18.06
N ASP A 54 -1.09 4.52 18.62
CA ASP A 54 -1.17 5.10 19.96
C ASP A 54 -0.59 6.53 19.98
N GLN A 55 -0.56 7.16 21.17
CA GLN A 55 -0.12 8.55 21.33
C GLN A 55 1.36 8.79 21.02
N SER A 56 2.19 7.74 20.93
CA SER A 56 3.60 7.84 20.54
C SER A 56 3.81 7.89 19.03
N ASP A 57 2.76 7.67 18.24
CA ASP A 57 2.82 7.75 16.79
C ASP A 57 2.66 9.20 16.27
N PRO A 58 3.18 9.50 15.06
CA PRO A 58 3.04 10.80 14.43
C PRO A 58 1.60 11.32 14.48
N ALA A 59 1.42 12.62 14.68
CA ALA A 59 0.08 13.20 14.74
C ALA A 59 -0.65 13.04 13.40
N SER A 60 0.08 13.07 12.29
CA SER A 60 -0.41 12.82 10.93
C SER A 60 -1.12 11.46 10.76
N VAL A 61 -0.57 10.34 11.27
CA VAL A 61 -1.24 9.04 11.20
C VAL A 61 -2.43 8.97 12.16
N ARG A 62 -2.34 9.60 13.33
CA ARG A 62 -3.46 9.69 14.27
C ARG A 62 -4.63 10.47 13.67
N LYS A 63 -4.36 11.50 12.86
CA LYS A 63 -5.36 12.27 12.11
C LYS A 63 -6.04 11.47 10.98
N LEU A 64 -5.51 10.32 10.56
CA LEU A 64 -6.25 9.45 9.64
C LEU A 64 -7.42 8.76 10.34
N VAL A 65 -7.25 8.44 11.62
CA VAL A 65 -8.18 7.63 12.41
C VAL A 65 -9.32 8.52 12.92
N ASP A 66 -10.55 8.05 12.78
CA ASP A 66 -11.75 8.73 13.28
C ASP A 66 -11.96 8.44 14.78
N GLN A 67 -12.99 9.04 15.37
CA GLN A 67 -13.28 8.94 16.81
C GLN A 67 -13.50 7.50 17.30
N ASP A 68 -13.95 6.60 16.42
CA ASP A 68 -14.16 5.18 16.71
C ASP A 68 -12.88 4.33 16.61
N GLY A 69 -11.72 4.96 16.39
CA GLY A 69 -10.44 4.30 16.27
C GLY A 69 -10.23 3.61 14.91
N ARG A 70 -11.02 3.95 13.89
CA ARG A 70 -10.92 3.36 12.55
C ARG A 70 -10.81 4.40 11.46
N VAL A 71 -10.27 3.99 10.32
CA VAL A 71 -10.29 4.79 9.09
C VAL A 71 -11.48 4.40 8.21
N PRO A 72 -11.98 5.30 7.36
CA PRO A 72 -12.99 4.95 6.37
C PRO A 72 -12.53 3.83 5.46
N VAL A 73 -13.44 2.88 5.20
CA VAL A 73 -13.22 1.77 4.28
C VAL A 73 -14.20 1.83 3.12
N LYS A 74 -13.78 1.29 1.98
CA LYS A 74 -14.62 1.27 0.77
C LYS A 74 -15.94 0.52 1.00
N LYS A 75 -17.05 1.15 0.67
CA LYS A 75 -18.41 0.58 0.63
C LYS A 75 -18.92 0.53 -0.82
N LYS A 76 -19.89 -0.35 -1.08
CA LYS A 76 -20.40 -0.63 -2.44
C LYS A 76 -20.91 0.62 -3.17
N ASN A 77 -21.58 1.53 -2.44
CA ASN A 77 -22.24 2.71 -3.00
C ASN A 77 -21.66 4.02 -2.45
N ASP A 78 -20.42 4.03 -1.96
CA ASP A 78 -19.80 5.26 -1.46
C ASP A 78 -19.33 6.20 -2.58
N GLN A 79 -18.93 7.40 -2.16
CA GLN A 79 -18.33 8.45 -3.00
C GLN A 79 -16.98 8.04 -3.62
N TYR A 80 -16.33 7.01 -3.08
CA TYR A 80 -15.06 6.49 -3.59
C TYR A 80 -15.25 5.55 -4.77
N ASN A 81 -16.47 5.35 -5.27
CA ASN A 81 -16.70 4.74 -6.57
C ASN A 81 -16.56 5.80 -7.64
N LEU A 82 -15.74 5.54 -8.65
CA LEU A 82 -15.57 6.43 -9.80
C LEU A 82 -16.94 6.83 -10.38
N SER A 83 -17.86 5.89 -10.57
CA SER A 83 -19.23 6.17 -11.05
C SER A 83 -20.08 7.09 -10.16
N ASN A 84 -19.69 7.31 -8.91
CA ASN A 84 -20.48 8.03 -7.91
C ASN A 84 -19.85 9.38 -7.53
N THR A 85 -18.82 9.83 -8.25
CA THR A 85 -18.15 11.12 -8.01
C THR A 85 -18.18 12.00 -9.25
N ASN A 86 -18.29 13.31 -9.01
CA ASN A 86 -18.18 14.35 -10.04
C ASN A 86 -16.76 14.92 -10.14
N ARG A 87 -15.79 14.38 -9.39
CA ARG A 87 -14.39 14.84 -9.45
C ARG A 87 -13.80 14.63 -10.86
N PRO A 88 -12.96 15.55 -11.35
CA PRO A 88 -12.27 15.40 -12.63
C PRO A 88 -11.50 14.08 -12.69
N ARG A 89 -11.63 13.36 -13.81
CA ARG A 89 -10.94 12.10 -14.01
C ARG A 89 -9.52 12.35 -14.48
N ARG A 90 -8.56 11.83 -13.71
CA ARG A 90 -7.14 11.83 -14.02
C ARG A 90 -6.61 10.41 -13.93
N ARG A 91 -5.44 10.16 -14.50
CA ARG A 91 -4.75 8.88 -14.39
C ARG A 91 -3.33 9.12 -13.93
N VAL A 92 -2.85 8.25 -13.06
CA VAL A 92 -1.41 8.11 -12.81
C VAL A 92 -0.81 7.16 -13.82
N SER A 93 0.35 7.50 -14.38
CA SER A 93 1.27 6.53 -14.98
C SER A 93 1.98 5.75 -13.88
N SER A 94 2.49 4.55 -14.17
CA SER A 94 3.27 3.82 -13.19
C SER A 94 4.52 3.20 -13.81
N ASP A 95 5.67 3.44 -13.17
CA ASP A 95 6.95 2.90 -13.60
C ASP A 95 7.26 1.57 -12.93
N ARG A 96 7.76 0.62 -13.72
CA ARG A 96 8.18 -0.67 -13.19
C ARG A 96 9.54 -0.53 -12.51
N VAL A 97 9.65 -1.06 -11.29
CA VAL A 97 10.90 -1.08 -10.50
C VAL A 97 11.38 -2.50 -10.21
N ALA A 98 12.68 -2.63 -9.94
CA ALA A 98 13.30 -3.89 -9.53
C ALA A 98 12.82 -4.32 -8.14
N TRP A 99 12.76 -5.63 -7.87
CA TRP A 99 12.15 -6.20 -6.66
C TRP A 99 12.96 -6.00 -5.36
N ASP A 100 14.18 -5.48 -5.46
CA ASP A 100 15.16 -5.36 -4.39
C ASP A 100 15.54 -3.90 -4.06
N ARG A 101 14.74 -2.92 -4.52
CA ARG A 101 15.01 -1.47 -4.33
C ARG A 101 13.76 -0.66 -3.98
N GLY A 102 13.94 0.41 -3.20
CA GLY A 102 12.91 1.39 -2.90
C GLY A 102 12.13 1.15 -1.62
N ALA A 103 11.98 2.21 -0.82
CA ALA A 103 11.35 2.17 0.51
C ALA A 103 9.86 1.75 0.48
N LEU A 104 9.08 2.27 -0.47
CA LEU A 104 7.66 1.92 -0.59
C LEU A 104 7.45 0.45 -1.01
N GLN A 105 8.35 -0.08 -1.85
CA GLN A 105 8.36 -1.49 -2.20
C GLN A 105 8.74 -2.36 -1.00
N TRP A 106 9.74 -1.96 -0.21
CA TRP A 106 10.06 -2.67 1.02
C TRP A 106 8.87 -2.69 2.00
N ALA A 107 8.12 -1.58 2.10
CA ALA A 107 6.95 -1.51 2.96
C ALA A 107 5.85 -2.52 2.56
N THR A 108 5.55 -2.69 1.26
CA THR A 108 4.58 -3.70 0.80
C THR A 108 5.07 -5.11 1.07
N GLN A 109 6.35 -5.40 0.78
CA GLN A 109 6.99 -6.68 1.03
C GLN A 109 6.98 -7.06 2.50
N ARG A 110 7.37 -6.13 3.39
CA ARG A 110 7.36 -6.32 4.83
C ARG A 110 5.95 -6.63 5.35
N ALA A 111 4.94 -5.88 4.88
CA ALA A 111 3.55 -6.12 5.25
C ALA A 111 3.08 -7.52 4.82
N ARG A 112 3.42 -7.96 3.61
CA ARG A 112 3.13 -9.30 3.11
C ARG A 112 3.80 -10.40 3.93
N LEU A 113 5.08 -10.24 4.25
CA LEU A 113 5.87 -11.20 5.02
C LEU A 113 5.36 -11.34 6.47
N ALA A 114 5.00 -10.21 7.09
CA ALA A 114 4.38 -10.14 8.40
C ALA A 114 3.01 -10.84 8.42
N ALA A 115 2.20 -10.63 7.38
CA ALA A 115 0.92 -11.32 7.21
C ALA A 115 1.06 -12.81 6.81
N ASN A 116 2.28 -13.28 6.53
CA ASN A 116 2.56 -14.60 5.96
C ASN A 116 1.70 -14.90 4.71
N ASP A 117 1.44 -13.87 3.91
CA ASP A 117 0.55 -13.95 2.77
C ASP A 117 1.28 -14.45 1.52
N ARG A 118 1.29 -15.77 1.35
CA ARG A 118 1.80 -16.44 0.13
C ARG A 118 0.80 -16.42 -1.04
N GLY A 119 -0.41 -15.91 -0.80
CA GLY A 119 -1.52 -15.90 -1.75
C GLY A 119 -1.45 -14.78 -2.80
N GLY A 120 -2.44 -14.76 -3.68
CA GLY A 120 -2.51 -13.83 -4.83
C GLY A 120 -3.08 -12.44 -4.52
N SER A 121 -3.30 -12.07 -3.26
CA SER A 121 -3.62 -10.68 -2.87
C SER A 121 -2.54 -9.71 -3.36
N ASN A 122 -2.86 -8.43 -3.45
CA ASN A 122 -1.95 -7.35 -3.80
C ASN A 122 -1.74 -6.43 -2.59
N TYR A 123 -0.59 -5.77 -2.51
CA TYR A 123 -0.31 -4.73 -1.52
C TYR A 123 0.09 -3.43 -2.24
N ALA A 124 -0.33 -2.30 -1.68
CA ALA A 124 0.06 -0.97 -2.14
C ALA A 124 0.44 -0.10 -0.93
N ALA A 125 1.46 0.72 -1.08
CA ALA A 125 2.02 1.59 -0.07
C ALA A 125 2.00 3.05 -0.55
N TYR A 126 1.53 3.95 0.30
CA TYR A 126 1.55 5.38 0.07
C TYR A 126 2.54 6.04 1.03
N ARG A 127 3.43 6.90 0.51
CA ARG A 127 4.28 7.80 1.28
C ARG A 127 3.49 9.05 1.60
N TYR A 128 3.44 9.43 2.86
CA TYR A 128 2.92 10.72 3.32
C TYR A 128 4.03 11.52 3.98
N GLU A 129 4.08 12.81 3.67
CA GLU A 129 5.02 13.78 4.24
C GLU A 129 4.25 15.02 4.72
N GLY A 130 4.58 15.49 5.92
CA GLY A 130 3.93 16.63 6.58
C GLY A 130 4.63 17.01 7.88
N ASP A 131 4.38 18.20 8.39
CA ASP A 131 5.04 18.77 9.57
C ASP A 131 4.74 17.97 10.86
N ASP A 132 3.54 17.39 10.95
CA ASP A 132 3.09 16.51 12.03
C ASP A 132 3.65 15.08 11.94
N GLY A 133 4.54 14.85 10.98
CA GLY A 133 5.41 13.70 10.85
C GLY A 133 5.08 12.81 9.66
N ASP A 134 6.11 12.18 9.14
CA ASP A 134 5.99 11.33 7.97
C ASP A 134 5.57 9.91 8.32
N PHE A 135 4.91 9.23 7.37
CA PHE A 135 4.65 7.79 7.49
C PHE A 135 4.43 7.12 6.13
N ILE A 136 4.41 5.79 6.14
CA ILE A 136 3.95 4.97 5.02
C ILE A 136 2.69 4.21 5.45
N LEU A 137 1.64 4.24 4.63
CA LEU A 137 0.43 3.44 4.85
C LEU A 137 0.30 2.34 3.80
N VAL A 138 0.20 1.09 4.25
CA VAL A 138 0.10 -0.09 3.38
C VAL A 138 -1.29 -0.71 3.46
N GLY A 139 -1.90 -0.92 2.30
CA GLY A 139 -3.20 -1.54 2.13
C GLY A 139 -3.11 -2.86 1.39
N ARG A 140 -3.88 -3.85 1.80
CA ARG A 140 -3.99 -5.16 1.14
C ARG A 140 -5.28 -5.24 0.34
N SER A 141 -5.25 -5.88 -0.83
CA SER A 141 -6.48 -6.20 -1.57
C SER A 141 -7.28 -7.35 -0.93
N HIS A 142 -8.60 -7.25 -1.01
CA HIS A 142 -9.51 -8.25 -0.47
C HIS A 142 -10.52 -8.69 -1.52
N SER A 143 -10.82 -10.01 -1.58
CA SER A 143 -11.70 -10.60 -2.59
C SER A 143 -13.13 -10.06 -2.59
N ARG A 144 -13.62 -9.56 -1.45
CA ARG A 144 -14.94 -8.93 -1.28
C ARG A 144 -14.84 -7.44 -0.91
N GLY A 145 -13.75 -6.77 -1.28
CA GLY A 145 -13.49 -5.37 -0.92
C GLY A 145 -12.80 -4.57 -2.03
N GLY A 146 -12.22 -3.42 -1.64
CA GLY A 146 -11.40 -2.60 -2.53
C GLY A 146 -10.08 -3.27 -2.90
N HIS A 147 -9.48 -2.80 -3.99
CA HIS A 147 -8.09 -3.07 -4.29
C HIS A 147 -7.18 -2.37 -3.26
N SER A 148 -5.94 -2.83 -3.15
CA SER A 148 -4.94 -2.32 -2.19
C SER A 148 -4.78 -0.80 -2.24
N GLU A 149 -4.74 -0.24 -3.46
CA GLU A 149 -4.60 1.18 -3.75
C GLU A 149 -5.79 1.96 -3.15
N GLN A 150 -7.00 1.44 -3.31
CA GLN A 150 -8.20 2.03 -2.71
C GLN A 150 -8.18 1.90 -1.19
N ASN A 151 -7.82 0.73 -0.66
CA ASN A 151 -7.86 0.48 0.77
C ASN A 151 -6.86 1.35 1.55
N ALA A 152 -5.69 1.67 0.97
CA ALA A 152 -4.74 2.60 1.58
C ALA A 152 -4.92 4.06 1.16
N GLY A 153 -5.51 4.34 -0.01
CA GLY A 153 -5.74 5.70 -0.49
C GLY A 153 -6.94 6.41 0.15
N ILE A 154 -8.03 5.66 0.43
CA ILE A 154 -9.27 6.23 1.02
C ILE A 154 -9.02 6.99 2.33
N PRO A 155 -8.22 6.46 3.28
CA PRO A 155 -7.91 7.17 4.52
C PRO A 155 -7.35 8.58 4.30
N PHE A 156 -6.46 8.76 3.32
CA PHE A 156 -5.88 10.08 3.01
C PHE A 156 -6.95 11.04 2.48
N ASP A 157 -7.74 10.63 1.48
CA ASP A 157 -8.77 11.50 0.92
C ASP A 157 -9.85 11.85 1.94
N ALA A 158 -10.24 10.90 2.80
CA ALA A 158 -11.20 11.15 3.87
C ALA A 158 -10.68 12.12 4.94
N ALA A 159 -9.37 12.07 5.22
CA ALA A 159 -8.73 12.93 6.21
C ALA A 159 -8.14 14.21 5.62
N ARG A 160 -8.38 14.53 4.34
CA ARG A 160 -7.72 15.62 3.60
C ARG A 160 -7.71 16.96 4.35
N ASN A 161 -8.83 17.34 4.96
CA ASN A 161 -8.94 18.62 5.69
C ASN A 161 -8.31 18.60 7.10
N ARG A 162 -7.82 17.45 7.56
CA ARG A 162 -7.15 17.29 8.87
C ARG A 162 -5.63 17.17 8.73
N LEU A 163 -5.15 16.82 7.54
CA LEU A 163 -3.75 16.62 7.23
C LEU A 163 -3.09 17.96 6.85
N ASP A 164 -1.85 18.13 7.27
CA ASP A 164 -0.98 19.31 7.12
C ASP A 164 0.08 19.11 6.02
N GLY A 165 -0.07 18.04 5.26
CA GLY A 165 0.85 17.57 4.24
C GLY A 165 0.09 16.60 3.34
N TRP A 166 0.77 15.92 2.43
CA TRP A 166 0.09 15.07 1.45
C TRP A 166 0.89 13.84 1.05
N VAL A 167 0.25 13.03 0.21
CA VAL A 167 0.85 11.84 -0.36
C VAL A 167 1.87 12.25 -1.43
N THR A 168 3.13 11.84 -1.27
CA THR A 168 4.23 12.17 -2.19
C THR A 168 4.72 10.98 -3.01
N GLY A 169 4.18 9.78 -2.78
CA GLY A 169 4.49 8.62 -3.62
C GLY A 169 3.58 7.41 -3.40
N LEU A 170 3.46 6.58 -4.42
CA LEU A 170 2.73 5.31 -4.40
C LEU A 170 3.60 4.18 -4.96
N HIS A 171 3.58 3.03 -4.29
CA HIS A 171 4.03 1.78 -4.86
C HIS A 171 2.93 0.73 -4.77
N SER A 172 2.72 -0.06 -5.83
CA SER A 172 1.85 -1.23 -5.82
C SER A 172 2.61 -2.46 -6.30
N GLU A 173 2.50 -3.60 -5.61
CA GLU A 173 3.24 -4.81 -6.03
C GLU A 173 2.89 -5.23 -7.47
N ARG A 174 1.66 -4.94 -7.89
CA ARG A 174 1.17 -5.09 -9.25
C ARG A 174 0.79 -3.73 -9.82
N GLU A 175 1.06 -3.52 -11.10
CA GLU A 175 0.63 -2.34 -11.85
C GLU A 175 -0.84 -2.01 -11.54
N PRO A 176 -1.16 -0.74 -11.19
CA PRO A 176 -2.53 -0.34 -10.93
C PRO A 176 -3.44 -0.74 -12.10
N CYS A 177 -4.48 -1.50 -11.80
CA CYS A 177 -5.27 -2.12 -12.87
C CYS A 177 -5.92 -1.05 -13.77
N HIS A 178 -5.79 -1.19 -15.09
CA HIS A 178 -6.32 -0.26 -16.09
C HIS A 178 -7.07 -1.02 -17.20
N GLY A 179 -7.98 -0.34 -17.89
CA GLY A 179 -8.69 -0.90 -19.05
C GLY A 179 -10.17 -1.25 -18.83
N PRO A 180 -10.87 -1.72 -19.89
CA PRO A 180 -12.30 -1.96 -19.87
C PRO A 180 -12.73 -3.04 -18.87
N GLY A 181 -13.80 -2.77 -18.10
CA GLY A 181 -14.35 -3.72 -17.12
C GLY A 181 -13.50 -3.92 -15.85
N MET A 182 -12.40 -3.17 -15.69
CA MET A 182 -11.56 -3.19 -14.50
C MET A 182 -11.98 -2.15 -13.45
N ARG A 183 -11.36 -2.23 -12.25
CA ARG A 183 -11.56 -1.24 -11.17
C ARG A 183 -10.89 0.11 -11.47
N LYS A 184 -10.02 0.19 -12.49
CA LYS A 184 -9.32 1.41 -12.93
C LYS A 184 -8.61 2.11 -11.79
N CYS A 185 -7.67 1.41 -11.16
CA CYS A 185 -6.93 1.91 -10.01
C CYS A 185 -6.00 3.05 -10.41
N ASP A 186 -5.48 3.04 -11.64
CA ASP A 186 -4.79 4.17 -12.27
C ASP A 186 -5.64 5.46 -12.24
N GLU A 187 -6.90 5.34 -12.67
CA GLU A 187 -7.84 6.45 -12.72
C GLU A 187 -8.33 6.85 -11.32
N TRP A 188 -8.53 5.86 -10.44
CA TRP A 188 -8.96 6.08 -9.06
C TRP A 188 -7.91 6.87 -8.27
N VAL A 189 -6.63 6.49 -8.36
CA VAL A 189 -5.56 7.20 -7.67
C VAL A 189 -5.42 8.62 -8.22
N GLY A 190 -5.45 8.81 -9.54
CA GLY A 190 -5.41 10.14 -10.14
C GLY A 190 -6.59 11.03 -9.72
N THR A 191 -7.76 10.45 -9.50
CA THR A 191 -8.99 11.19 -9.15
C THR A 191 -9.09 11.55 -7.66
N PHE A 192 -8.62 10.67 -6.76
CA PHE A 192 -8.84 10.83 -5.31
C PHE A 192 -7.59 11.17 -4.52
N VAL A 193 -6.40 10.83 -5.01
CA VAL A 193 -5.15 10.97 -4.24
C VAL A 193 -4.20 11.96 -4.89
N GLN A 194 -4.05 11.95 -6.21
CA GLN A 194 -3.17 12.90 -6.90
C GLN A 194 -3.65 14.35 -6.68
N GLY A 195 -2.69 15.25 -6.41
CA GLY A 195 -2.93 16.70 -6.31
C GLY A 195 -3.45 17.28 -7.63
N GLU A 196 -3.94 18.53 -7.60
CA GLU A 196 -4.46 19.15 -8.82
C GLU A 196 -3.38 19.50 -9.85
N ASP A 197 -2.21 19.91 -9.35
CA ASP A 197 -1.13 20.44 -10.17
C ASP A 197 0.16 19.60 -10.07
N GLU A 198 0.10 18.44 -9.41
CA GLU A 198 1.27 17.59 -9.17
C GLU A 198 1.00 16.16 -9.67
N GLU A 199 1.95 15.63 -10.44
CA GLU A 199 1.97 14.20 -10.73
C GLU A 199 2.38 13.44 -9.47
N LEU A 200 1.68 12.33 -9.19
CA LEU A 200 2.03 11.47 -8.07
C LEU A 200 3.02 10.39 -8.56
N PRO A 201 4.29 10.40 -8.12
CA PRO A 201 5.24 9.35 -8.46
C PRO A 201 4.69 7.98 -8.06
N THR A 202 4.44 7.13 -9.06
CA THR A 202 3.77 5.86 -8.87
C THR A 202 4.61 4.74 -9.47
N THR A 203 4.88 3.69 -8.70
CA THR A 203 5.72 2.56 -9.15
C THR A 203 5.05 1.21 -8.93
N HIS A 204 5.53 0.19 -9.64
CA HIS A 204 5.09 -1.18 -9.43
C HIS A 204 6.18 -2.25 -9.62
N SER A 205 6.05 -3.40 -8.96
CA SER A 205 7.03 -4.50 -9.10
C SER A 205 6.73 -5.44 -10.28
N THR A 206 5.44 -5.70 -10.52
CA THR A 206 4.99 -6.70 -11.50
C THR A 206 3.83 -6.16 -12.35
N PRO A 207 3.73 -6.55 -13.64
CA PRO A 207 2.61 -6.12 -14.47
C PRO A 207 1.28 -6.73 -13.99
N TYR A 208 0.16 -6.12 -14.38
CA TYR A 208 -1.18 -6.70 -14.16
C TYR A 208 -1.81 -7.20 -15.47
N GLY A 209 -1.60 -6.49 -16.57
CA GLY A 209 -2.21 -6.78 -17.86
C GLY A 209 -3.67 -6.35 -17.93
N ASP A 210 -4.10 -5.88 -19.10
CA ASP A 210 -5.44 -5.37 -19.38
C ASP A 210 -6.38 -6.42 -20.00
N THR A 211 -5.82 -7.47 -20.64
CA THR A 211 -6.59 -8.59 -21.20
C THR A 211 -6.63 -9.82 -20.27
N ARG A 212 -7.47 -10.81 -20.57
CA ARG A 212 -7.54 -12.05 -19.78
C ARG A 212 -6.27 -12.90 -19.95
N GLU A 213 -5.78 -12.98 -21.18
CA GLU A 213 -4.61 -13.74 -21.59
C GLU A 213 -3.36 -13.12 -20.95
N ARG A 214 -3.20 -11.79 -21.05
CA ARG A 214 -2.08 -11.09 -20.44
C ARG A 214 -2.09 -11.20 -18.92
N ARG A 215 -3.25 -11.07 -18.27
CA ARG A 215 -3.39 -11.30 -16.82
C ARG A 215 -2.92 -12.68 -16.38
N ARG A 216 -3.16 -13.74 -17.18
CA ARG A 216 -2.68 -15.10 -16.84
C ARG A 216 -1.15 -15.15 -16.83
N GLN A 217 -0.50 -14.55 -17.82
CA GLN A 217 0.96 -14.47 -17.90
C GLN A 217 1.53 -13.64 -16.75
N ASP A 218 0.93 -12.48 -16.48
CA ASP A 218 1.39 -11.54 -15.45
C ASP A 218 1.12 -12.06 -14.03
N ASN A 219 0.07 -12.85 -13.82
CA ASN A 219 -0.15 -13.61 -12.59
C ASN A 219 1.01 -14.60 -12.30
N ALA A 220 1.65 -15.15 -13.34
CA ALA A 220 2.82 -16.00 -13.16
C ALA A 220 4.06 -15.19 -12.76
N VAL A 221 4.22 -13.97 -13.27
CA VAL A 221 5.29 -13.04 -12.84
C VAL A 221 5.09 -12.66 -11.37
N HIS A 222 3.87 -12.28 -10.99
CA HIS A 222 3.55 -11.99 -9.59
C HIS A 222 3.74 -13.20 -8.68
N ARG A 223 3.51 -14.44 -9.16
CA ARG A 223 3.84 -15.66 -8.42
C ARG A 223 5.34 -15.78 -8.17
N ARG A 224 6.18 -15.62 -9.21
CA ARG A 224 7.64 -15.66 -9.08
C ARG A 224 8.17 -14.60 -8.11
N TYR A 225 7.60 -13.40 -8.15
CA TYR A 225 7.92 -12.34 -7.18
C TYR A 225 7.66 -12.79 -5.75
N ARG A 226 6.51 -13.42 -5.47
CA ARG A 226 6.21 -13.94 -4.13
C ARG A 226 7.13 -15.09 -3.73
N ASP A 227 7.41 -16.01 -4.65
CA ASP A 227 8.33 -17.13 -4.37
C ASP A 227 9.74 -16.61 -4.08
N TRP A 228 10.23 -15.64 -4.84
CA TRP A 228 11.47 -14.91 -4.57
C TRP A 228 11.45 -14.27 -3.17
N LEU A 229 10.36 -13.56 -2.83
CA LEU A 229 10.25 -12.84 -1.57
C LEU A 229 10.31 -13.79 -0.35
N PHE A 230 9.54 -14.89 -0.39
CA PHE A 230 9.50 -15.85 0.71
C PHE A 230 10.71 -16.79 0.76
N GLY A 231 11.54 -16.80 -0.29
CA GLY A 231 12.59 -17.79 -0.49
C GLY A 231 12.05 -19.18 -0.86
N PRO A 232 12.91 -20.07 -1.38
CA PRO A 232 12.60 -21.48 -1.53
C PRO A 232 12.22 -22.12 -0.18
#